data_AF-I4G5H3-F1
#
_entry.id   AF-I4G5H3-F1
#
_cell.length_a   1.000
_cell.length_b   1.000
_cell.length_c   1.000
_cell.angle_alpha   90.00
_cell.angle_beta   90.00
_cell.angle_gamma   90.00
#
_symmetry.space_group_name_H-M   'P 1'
#
loop_
_entity.id
_entity.type
_entity.pdbx_description
1 polymer ?
#
loop_
_entity_poly.entity_id
_entity_poly.type
_entity_poly.pdbx_seq_one_letter_code
_entity_poly.pdbx_strand_id
1 'polypeptide(L)'
;MKIKLWNLGSIKEAEVDLRPLTVIIGPNNSNKTYIAYSIYGLYQLVSLNFYGEILEKIEFTTQADHWSLKIDRRFYDVISEIVQKSASEFSGIKLQSFFQDSSGKIFEKTKFSIEIKISEDDIKRAIEEVLADTIIGIEKIERSDNNSEILFYWEKRNEEHTDFLSSIVIDTFISTVVKFSFSDILPLPAERNAFINTYKMLANRRYKLLKENQRELLIQRRINQDRQLELLKEQGDIRYPQPVEDFLDFLTDIELENKPDPIAKNKNDFQKLADQIEKYIQNNNKTIFKNTKFGGREIKVSVKRS
;
A
#
# COMPACT_ATOMS: atom_id res chain seq x y z
N MET A 1 -2.47 6.38 -16.05
CA MET A 1 -1.15 5.76 -15.81
C MET A 1 -0.94 4.69 -16.86
N LYS A 2 0.21 4.65 -17.53
CA LYS A 2 0.52 3.60 -18.50
C LYS A 2 1.57 2.66 -17.95
N ILE A 3 1.34 1.35 -18.10
CA ILE A 3 2.25 0.32 -17.60
C ILE A 3 2.60 -0.57 -18.78
N LYS A 4 3.88 -0.66 -19.09
CA LYS A 4 4.42 -1.64 -20.03
C LYS A 4 5.06 -2.77 -19.22
N LEU A 5 4.76 -3.99 -19.62
CA LEU A 5 5.25 -5.18 -18.95
C LEU A 5 5.73 -6.19 -19.97
N TRP A 6 6.78 -6.92 -19.62
CA TRP A 6 7.37 -7.96 -20.45
C TRP A 6 7.57 -9.22 -19.62
N ASN A 7 7.34 -10.37 -20.24
CA ASN A 7 7.53 -11.70 -19.65
C ASN A 7 6.82 -11.90 -18.30
N LEU A 8 5.58 -11.44 -18.14
CA LEU A 8 4.77 -11.69 -16.94
C LEU A 8 3.96 -12.98 -17.10
N GLY A 9 4.47 -14.08 -16.55
CA GLY A 9 3.93 -15.41 -16.80
C GLY A 9 3.99 -15.75 -18.30
N SER A 10 2.85 -16.11 -18.90
CA SER A 10 2.71 -16.32 -20.35
C SER A 10 2.63 -15.05 -21.20
N ILE A 11 2.55 -13.85 -20.61
CA ILE A 11 2.51 -12.59 -21.38
C ILE A 11 3.92 -12.22 -21.80
N LYS A 12 4.19 -12.20 -23.12
CA LYS A 12 5.48 -11.74 -23.66
C LYS A 12 5.65 -10.24 -23.53
N GLU A 13 4.62 -9.49 -23.90
CA GLU A 13 4.59 -8.02 -23.86
C GLU A 13 3.13 -7.56 -23.74
N ALA A 14 2.89 -6.52 -22.93
CA ALA A 14 1.61 -5.83 -22.88
C ALA A 14 1.79 -4.36 -22.46
N GLU A 15 0.90 -3.50 -22.95
CA GLU A 15 0.70 -2.14 -22.45
C GLU A 15 -0.70 -2.05 -21.83
N VAL A 16 -0.77 -1.57 -20.59
CA VAL A 16 -2.01 -1.35 -19.84
C VAL A 16 -2.14 0.14 -19.57
N ASP A 17 -3.15 0.78 -20.16
CA ASP A 17 -3.53 2.16 -19.85
C ASP A 17 -4.60 2.18 -18.76
N LEU A 18 -4.19 2.48 -17.52
CA LEU A 18 -5.07 2.57 -16.37
C LEU A 18 -5.86 3.88 -16.39
N ARG A 19 -7.19 3.71 -16.39
CA ARG A 19 -8.23 4.75 -16.28
C ARG A 19 -8.99 4.59 -14.95
N PRO A 20 -9.78 5.60 -14.50
CA PRO A 20 -10.50 5.54 -13.23
C PRO A 20 -11.33 4.27 -13.02
N LEU A 21 -11.90 3.72 -14.09
CA LEU A 21 -12.42 2.36 -14.12
C LEU A 21 -11.70 1.58 -15.23
N THR A 22 -10.98 0.54 -14.83
CA THR A 22 -10.30 -0.37 -15.76
C THR A 22 -10.80 -1.78 -15.51
N VAL A 23 -11.29 -2.45 -16.57
CA VAL A 23 -11.87 -3.78 -16.49
C VAL A 23 -11.03 -4.74 -17.33
N ILE A 24 -10.37 -5.71 -16.67
CA ILE A 24 -9.56 -6.74 -17.33
C ILE A 24 -10.40 -8.02 -17.47
N ILE A 25 -10.75 -8.38 -18.70
CA ILE A 25 -11.58 -9.56 -19.02
C ILE A 25 -10.86 -10.52 -19.95
N GLY A 26 -11.22 -11.80 -19.88
CA GLY A 26 -10.63 -12.85 -20.71
C GLY A 26 -10.80 -14.25 -20.10
N PRO A 27 -10.41 -15.31 -20.82
CA PRO A 27 -10.54 -16.70 -20.38
C PRO A 27 -9.80 -16.99 -19.06
N ASN A 28 -10.18 -18.06 -18.37
CA ASN A 28 -9.43 -18.52 -17.19
C ASN A 28 -7.97 -18.82 -17.57
N ASN A 29 -7.06 -18.59 -16.62
CA ASN A 29 -5.62 -18.80 -16.82
C ASN A 29 -4.96 -17.92 -17.91
N SER A 30 -5.56 -16.78 -18.27
CA SER A 30 -4.98 -15.80 -19.20
C SER A 30 -4.17 -14.69 -18.49
N ASN A 31 -3.59 -14.97 -17.32
CA ASN A 31 -2.79 -14.06 -16.48
C ASN A 31 -3.49 -12.78 -15.99
N LYS A 32 -4.83 -12.71 -16.01
CA LYS A 32 -5.58 -11.55 -15.48
C LYS A 32 -5.20 -11.22 -14.04
N THR A 33 -5.10 -12.26 -13.19
CA THR A 33 -4.68 -12.12 -11.79
C THR A 33 -3.26 -11.61 -11.68
N TYR A 34 -2.33 -12.06 -12.53
CA TYR A 34 -0.95 -11.60 -12.49
C TYR A 34 -0.86 -10.11 -12.85
N ILE A 35 -1.58 -9.67 -13.89
CA ILE A 35 -1.64 -8.24 -14.23
C ILE A 35 -2.20 -7.43 -13.05
N ALA A 36 -3.34 -7.84 -12.50
CA ALA A 36 -3.98 -7.12 -11.39
C ALA A 36 -3.07 -7.04 -10.16
N TYR A 37 -2.41 -8.15 -9.80
CA TYR A 37 -1.50 -8.21 -8.67
C TYR A 37 -0.21 -7.43 -8.93
N SER A 38 0.34 -7.47 -10.14
CA SER A 38 1.50 -6.65 -10.49
C SER A 38 1.18 -5.16 -10.43
N ILE A 39 0.01 -4.73 -10.91
CA ILE A 39 -0.43 -3.35 -10.76
C ILE A 39 -0.49 -2.98 -9.27
N TYR A 40 -1.10 -3.81 -8.45
CA TYR A 40 -1.16 -3.61 -7.00
C TYR A 40 0.24 -3.44 -6.38
N GLY A 41 1.16 -4.36 -6.67
CA GLY A 41 2.53 -4.33 -6.15
C GLY A 41 3.31 -3.10 -6.62
N LEU A 42 3.10 -2.65 -7.86
CA LEU A 42 3.70 -1.42 -8.38
C LEU A 42 3.27 -0.20 -7.57
N TYR A 43 1.98 -0.08 -7.26
CA TYR A 43 1.52 1.04 -6.43
C TYR A 43 2.08 0.97 -5.00
N GLN A 44 2.16 -0.24 -4.40
CA GLN A 44 2.76 -0.39 -3.07
C GLN A 44 4.25 0.01 -3.05
N LEU A 45 5.02 -0.40 -4.05
CA LEU A 45 6.46 -0.10 -4.11
C LEU A 45 6.76 1.37 -4.30
N VAL A 46 5.92 2.06 -5.06
CA VAL A 46 6.03 3.51 -5.20
C VAL A 46 5.79 4.21 -3.85
N SER A 47 5.11 3.59 -2.90
CA SER A 47 4.91 4.17 -1.56
C SER A 47 6.06 3.91 -0.57
N LEU A 48 7.08 3.12 -0.94
CA LEU A 48 8.09 2.62 0.00
C LEU A 48 9.53 2.93 -0.46
N ASN A 49 10.23 3.67 0.41
CA ASN A 49 11.70 3.80 0.49
C ASN A 49 12.40 4.60 -0.62
N PHE A 50 12.47 5.93 -0.44
CA PHE A 50 13.30 6.82 -1.25
C PHE A 50 14.37 7.58 -0.47
N TYR A 51 14.69 7.12 0.74
CA TYR A 51 15.61 7.79 1.65
C TYR A 51 16.92 8.19 0.96
N GLY A 52 17.12 9.51 0.83
CA GLY A 52 18.39 10.11 0.42
C GLY A 52 18.52 10.50 -1.06
N GLU A 53 17.98 9.73 -2.01
CA GLU A 53 18.13 10.06 -3.45
C GLU A 53 17.34 11.30 -3.87
N ILE A 54 16.25 11.59 -3.16
CA ILE A 54 15.43 12.78 -3.37
C ILE A 54 16.22 14.04 -3.05
N LEU A 55 16.94 14.02 -1.92
CA LEU A 55 17.65 15.19 -1.38
C LEU A 55 18.79 15.65 -2.30
N GLU A 56 19.38 14.74 -3.07
CA GLU A 56 20.41 15.10 -4.07
C GLU A 56 19.85 15.87 -5.27
N LYS A 57 18.54 15.78 -5.51
CA LYS A 57 17.90 16.27 -6.75
C LYS A 57 16.95 17.45 -6.56
N ILE A 58 16.60 17.75 -5.31
CA ILE A 58 15.65 18.80 -4.95
C ILE A 58 16.34 19.85 -4.09
N GLU A 59 16.14 21.11 -4.45
CA GLU A 59 16.67 22.25 -3.72
C GLU A 59 15.83 22.52 -2.47
N PHE A 60 16.50 22.59 -1.34
CA PHE A 60 15.94 23.12 -0.10
C PHE A 60 16.91 24.13 0.52
N THR A 61 16.37 25.09 1.26
CA THR A 61 17.16 26.15 1.88
C THR A 61 16.94 26.18 3.37
N THR A 62 18.00 26.51 4.11
CA THR A 62 17.96 26.72 5.56
C THR A 62 17.97 28.20 5.85
N GLN A 63 16.93 28.68 6.54
CA GLN A 63 16.84 30.04 7.06
C GLN A 63 16.97 30.04 8.58
N ALA A 64 16.93 31.23 9.19
CA ALA A 64 17.22 31.40 10.62
C ALA A 64 16.20 30.73 11.56
N ASP A 65 14.97 30.51 11.09
CA ASP A 65 13.82 30.01 11.85
C ASP A 65 13.00 28.93 11.11
N HIS A 66 13.30 28.66 9.84
CA HIS A 66 12.60 27.65 9.05
C HIS A 66 13.45 27.07 7.91
N TRP A 67 13.05 25.90 7.42
CA TRP A 67 13.54 25.31 6.19
C TRP A 67 12.51 25.56 5.10
N SER A 68 12.95 25.85 3.89
CA SER A 68 12.07 26.03 2.74
C SER A 68 12.37 25.00 1.66
N LEU A 69 11.32 24.29 1.25
CA LEU A 69 11.32 23.33 0.14
C LEU A 69 10.56 23.94 -1.04
N LYS A 70 11.22 24.05 -2.19
CA LYS A 70 10.59 24.62 -3.39
C LYS A 70 9.73 23.57 -4.12
N ILE A 71 8.49 23.93 -4.39
CA ILE A 71 7.52 23.12 -5.16
C ILE A 71 7.38 23.74 -6.54
N ASP A 72 8.34 23.42 -7.42
CA ASP A 72 8.33 23.84 -8.82
C ASP A 72 8.33 22.64 -9.77
N ARG A 73 8.50 22.88 -11.08
CA ARG A 73 8.52 21.81 -12.07
C ARG A 73 9.58 20.74 -11.77
N ARG A 74 10.73 21.11 -11.20
CA ARG A 74 11.80 20.16 -10.86
C ARG A 74 11.34 19.20 -9.76
N PHE A 75 10.60 19.67 -8.77
CA PHE A 75 10.00 18.82 -7.74
C PHE A 75 9.15 17.70 -8.35
N TYR A 76 8.23 18.07 -9.26
CA TYR A 76 7.37 17.12 -9.96
C TYR A 76 8.15 16.13 -10.84
N ASP A 77 9.15 16.61 -11.57
CA ASP A 77 10.00 15.78 -12.43
C ASP A 77 10.79 14.74 -11.61
N VAL A 78 11.33 15.12 -10.45
CA VAL A 78 12.07 14.21 -9.56
C VAL A 78 11.15 13.13 -9.00
N ILE A 79 9.95 13.48 -8.52
CA ILE A 79 8.99 12.46 -8.05
C ILE A 79 8.66 11.49 -9.19
N SER A 80 8.41 11.99 -10.40
CA SER A 80 8.14 11.13 -11.57
C SER A 80 9.31 10.18 -11.86
N GLU A 81 10.56 10.66 -11.84
CA GLU A 81 11.76 9.84 -12.07
C GLU A 81 11.85 8.69 -11.05
N ILE A 82 11.60 9.02 -9.79
CA ILE A 82 11.68 8.09 -8.66
C ILE A 82 10.64 6.99 -8.77
N VAL A 83 9.39 7.36 -9.09
CA VAL A 83 8.30 6.42 -9.35
C VAL A 83 8.64 5.46 -10.50
N GLN A 84 9.23 5.98 -11.58
CA GLN A 84 9.68 5.17 -12.72
C GLN A 84 10.82 4.22 -12.33
N LYS A 85 11.75 4.67 -11.50
CA LYS A 85 12.84 3.84 -10.98
C LYS A 85 12.29 2.70 -10.10
N SER A 86 11.43 3.00 -9.13
CA SER A 86 10.79 1.97 -8.28
C SER A 86 10.07 0.90 -9.10
N ALA A 87 9.38 1.32 -10.17
CA ALA A 87 8.74 0.38 -11.08
C ALA A 87 9.72 -0.57 -11.76
N SER A 88 10.87 -0.06 -12.21
CA SER A 88 11.91 -0.88 -12.85
C SER A 88 12.54 -1.88 -11.88
N GLU A 89 12.62 -1.51 -10.60
CA GLU A 89 13.13 -2.38 -9.54
C GLU A 89 12.12 -3.45 -9.10
N PHE A 90 10.85 -3.36 -9.49
CA PHE A 90 9.86 -4.40 -9.23
C PHE A 90 10.05 -5.64 -10.12
N SER A 91 11.24 -6.23 -10.07
CA SER A 91 11.62 -7.39 -10.85
C SER A 91 12.47 -8.35 -10.02
N GLY A 92 12.77 -9.52 -10.58
CA GLY A 92 13.62 -10.52 -9.93
C GLY A 92 13.13 -10.90 -8.53
N ILE A 93 14.00 -10.81 -7.52
CA ILE A 93 13.74 -11.27 -6.15
C ILE A 93 12.56 -10.54 -5.51
N LYS A 94 12.40 -9.22 -5.72
CA LYS A 94 11.27 -8.46 -5.15
C LYS A 94 9.94 -9.02 -5.67
N LEU A 95 9.86 -9.27 -6.97
CA LEU A 95 8.67 -9.82 -7.63
C LEU A 95 8.43 -11.29 -7.26
N GLN A 96 9.49 -12.09 -7.15
CA GLN A 96 9.41 -13.48 -6.69
C GLN A 96 8.86 -13.57 -5.27
N SER A 97 9.35 -12.73 -4.35
CA SER A 97 8.85 -12.64 -2.99
C SER A 97 7.39 -12.21 -2.97
N PHE A 98 7.04 -11.18 -3.74
CA PHE A 98 5.68 -10.64 -3.83
C PHE A 98 4.66 -11.69 -4.29
N PHE A 99 5.02 -12.52 -5.28
CA PHE A 99 4.16 -13.61 -5.75
C PHE A 99 4.36 -14.94 -5.01
N GLN A 100 5.27 -14.99 -4.02
CA GLN A 100 5.68 -16.23 -3.36
C GLN A 100 6.14 -17.33 -4.34
N ASP A 101 6.82 -16.93 -5.43
CA ASP A 101 7.42 -17.87 -6.41
C ASP A 101 8.64 -18.56 -5.80
N SER A 102 8.40 -19.68 -5.13
CA SER A 102 9.44 -20.53 -4.54
C SER A 102 10.39 -21.14 -5.57
N SER A 103 9.99 -21.21 -6.84
CA SER A 103 10.86 -21.74 -7.90
C SER A 103 11.91 -20.73 -8.34
N GLY A 104 11.65 -19.44 -8.15
CA GLY A 104 12.46 -18.34 -8.66
C GLY A 104 12.49 -18.21 -10.19
N LYS A 105 11.71 -19.03 -10.92
CA LYS A 105 11.80 -19.16 -12.39
C LYS A 105 10.66 -18.47 -13.12
N ILE A 106 9.49 -18.32 -12.49
CA ILE A 106 8.28 -17.81 -13.18
C ILE A 106 8.49 -16.35 -13.56
N PHE A 107 9.15 -15.59 -12.68
CA PHE A 107 9.27 -14.15 -12.80
C PHE A 107 10.71 -13.65 -13.02
N GLU A 108 11.67 -14.57 -13.24
CA GLU A 108 13.10 -14.25 -13.41
C GLU A 108 13.34 -13.22 -14.51
N LYS A 109 12.58 -13.31 -15.61
CA LYS A 109 12.73 -12.45 -16.80
C LYS A 109 11.68 -11.35 -16.88
N THR A 110 10.81 -11.23 -15.88
CA THR A 110 9.75 -10.24 -15.88
C THR A 110 10.34 -8.84 -15.69
N LYS A 111 9.85 -7.90 -16.50
CA LYS A 111 10.25 -6.49 -16.42
C LYS A 111 9.02 -5.61 -16.49
N PHE A 112 9.09 -4.49 -15.79
CA PHE A 112 8.09 -3.44 -15.87
C PHE A 112 8.75 -2.13 -16.28
N SER A 113 8.00 -1.32 -17.00
CA SER A 113 8.26 0.08 -17.23
C SER A 113 6.95 0.79 -17.01
N ILE A 114 6.99 1.84 -16.21
CA ILE A 114 5.81 2.65 -15.97
C ILE A 114 6.03 4.01 -16.59
N GLU A 115 5.02 4.48 -17.30
CA GLU A 115 4.88 5.87 -17.67
C GLU A 115 3.72 6.43 -16.84
N ILE A 116 4.06 6.99 -15.69
CA ILE A 116 3.13 7.80 -14.90
C ILE A 116 3.38 9.25 -15.26
N LYS A 117 2.34 9.90 -15.78
CA LYS A 117 2.19 11.35 -15.64
C LYS A 117 1.46 11.56 -14.33
N ILE A 118 2.20 11.89 -13.26
CA ILE A 118 1.56 12.23 -12.00
C ILE A 118 0.84 13.55 -12.24
N SER A 119 -0.46 13.60 -11.95
CA SER A 119 -1.15 14.88 -12.00
C SER A 119 -0.56 15.77 -10.93
N GLU A 120 -0.14 16.99 -11.29
CA GLU A 120 0.26 17.98 -10.28
C GLU A 120 -0.83 18.17 -9.23
N ASP A 121 -2.10 18.02 -9.62
CA ASP A 121 -3.26 18.14 -8.72
C ASP A 121 -3.32 17.02 -7.69
N ASP A 122 -2.88 15.81 -8.01
CA ASP A 122 -2.84 14.69 -7.06
C ASP A 122 -1.72 14.90 -6.03
N ILE A 123 -0.54 15.38 -6.48
CA ILE A 123 0.55 15.77 -5.57
C ILE A 123 0.14 16.97 -4.71
N LYS A 124 -0.53 17.98 -5.29
CA LYS A 124 -1.04 19.13 -4.53
C LYS A 124 -2.00 18.69 -3.43
N ARG A 125 -2.93 17.78 -3.75
CA ARG A 125 -3.86 17.20 -2.76
C ARG A 125 -3.12 16.43 -1.67
N ALA A 126 -2.16 15.59 -2.04
CA ALA A 126 -1.34 14.85 -1.09
C ALA A 126 -0.53 15.79 -0.18
N ILE A 127 -0.01 16.90 -0.70
CA ILE A 127 0.64 17.93 0.13
C ILE A 127 -0.33 18.50 1.17
N GLU A 128 -1.57 18.84 0.80
CA GLU A 128 -2.55 19.33 1.78
C GLU A 128 -2.86 18.30 2.86
N GLU A 129 -2.92 17.01 2.51
CA GLU A 129 -3.11 15.94 3.48
C GLU A 129 -1.93 15.83 4.46
N VAL A 130 -0.69 15.97 3.96
CA VAL A 130 0.50 15.99 4.82
C VAL A 130 0.56 17.24 5.69
N LEU A 131 0.16 18.41 5.18
CA LEU A 131 0.11 19.65 5.96
C LEU A 131 -0.92 19.59 7.10
N ALA A 132 -1.98 18.79 6.94
CA ALA A 132 -2.95 18.53 7.98
C ALA A 132 -2.46 17.50 9.03
N ASP A 133 -1.38 16.76 8.74
CA ASP A 133 -0.78 15.78 9.63
C ASP A 133 0.41 16.37 10.40
N THR A 134 0.74 15.78 11.54
CA THR A 134 1.85 16.27 12.40
C THR A 134 3.15 15.55 12.07
N ILE A 135 4.16 16.28 11.61
CA ILE A 135 5.51 15.73 11.40
C ILE A 135 6.32 15.86 12.69
N ILE A 136 6.86 14.73 13.16
CA ILE A 136 7.68 14.70 14.38
C ILE A 136 8.90 15.62 14.22
N GLY A 137 9.13 16.50 15.21
CA GLY A 137 10.27 17.42 15.21
C GLY A 137 10.01 18.76 14.52
N ILE A 138 8.80 18.98 13.99
CA ILE A 138 8.36 20.25 13.42
C ILE A 138 7.29 20.87 14.31
N GLU A 139 7.43 22.16 14.61
CA GLU A 139 6.44 22.92 15.37
C GLU A 139 5.28 23.34 14.47
N LYS A 140 5.60 23.77 13.25
CA LYS A 140 4.62 24.25 12.27
C LYS A 140 5.10 23.96 10.85
N ILE A 141 4.18 23.50 10.01
CA ILE A 141 4.37 23.34 8.57
C ILE A 141 3.30 24.14 7.82
N GLU A 142 3.68 24.94 6.84
CA GLU A 142 2.71 25.69 6.04
C GLU A 142 3.24 25.98 4.62
N ARG A 143 2.34 26.42 3.74
CA ARG A 143 2.72 26.96 2.44
C ARG A 143 3.15 28.41 2.57
N SER A 144 4.10 28.81 1.73
CA SER A 144 4.40 30.21 1.50
C SER A 144 3.21 30.95 0.87
N ASP A 145 3.15 32.27 1.05
CA ASP A 145 2.05 33.12 0.55
C ASP A 145 1.84 33.03 -0.99
N ASN A 146 2.90 32.74 -1.73
CA ASN A 146 2.88 32.57 -3.19
C ASN A 146 2.62 31.11 -3.64
N ASN A 147 2.39 30.18 -2.70
CA ASN A 147 2.20 28.75 -2.92
C ASN A 147 3.34 28.01 -3.64
N SER A 148 4.54 28.61 -3.73
CA SER A 148 5.68 27.98 -4.41
C SER A 148 6.60 27.20 -3.48
N GLU A 149 6.43 27.33 -2.17
CA GLU A 149 7.32 26.73 -1.17
C GLU A 149 6.52 26.12 -0.01
N ILE A 150 7.12 25.11 0.63
CA ILE A 150 6.67 24.56 1.90
C ILE A 150 7.69 24.96 2.97
N LEU A 151 7.21 25.58 4.03
CA LEU A 151 7.99 26.13 5.12
C LEU A 151 7.87 25.21 6.34
N PHE A 152 8.99 24.83 6.91
CA PHE A 152 9.10 23.94 8.07
C PHE A 152 9.75 24.69 9.24
N TYR A 153 8.95 25.04 10.25
CA TYR A 153 9.41 25.75 11.44
C TYR A 153 9.74 24.76 12.56
N TRP A 154 10.89 24.95 13.22
CA TRP A 154 11.31 24.12 14.36
C TRP A 154 11.59 24.98 15.59
N GLU A 155 11.43 24.38 16.77
CA GLU A 155 11.75 25.03 18.04
C GLU A 155 13.28 25.12 18.18
N LYS A 156 13.84 26.34 18.31
CA LYS A 156 15.28 26.58 18.54
C LYS A 156 15.71 26.00 19.90
N ARG A 157 15.96 24.69 19.96
CA ARG A 157 16.43 24.04 21.20
C ARG A 157 17.92 23.81 21.28
N ASN A 158 18.67 23.72 20.18
CA ASN A 158 20.15 23.65 20.17
C ASN A 158 20.71 24.01 18.78
N GLU A 159 21.79 24.81 18.72
CA GLU A 159 22.32 25.44 17.49
C GLU A 159 23.16 24.53 16.56
N GLU A 160 23.31 23.23 16.81
CA GLU A 160 24.32 22.41 16.11
C GLU A 160 23.79 21.30 15.18
N HIS A 161 22.48 21.21 14.92
CA HIS A 161 21.91 20.07 14.17
C HIS A 161 21.01 20.45 12.97
N THR A 162 21.26 21.56 12.27
CA THR A 162 20.33 22.05 11.25
C THR A 162 20.24 21.20 9.98
N ASP A 163 21.36 20.74 9.42
CA ASP A 163 21.35 20.19 8.05
C ASP A 163 20.98 18.70 7.98
N PHE A 164 21.34 17.93 9.01
CA PHE A 164 20.95 16.51 9.08
C PHE A 164 19.46 16.35 9.42
N LEU A 165 18.95 17.18 10.34
CA LEU A 165 17.53 17.15 10.71
C LEU A 165 16.65 17.66 9.57
N SER A 166 17.06 18.72 8.86
CA SER A 166 16.33 19.22 7.69
C SER A 166 16.21 18.15 6.61
N SER A 167 17.31 17.45 6.32
CA SER A 167 17.36 16.33 5.39
C SER A 167 16.35 15.25 5.77
N ILE A 168 16.33 14.80 7.03
CA ILE A 168 15.38 13.79 7.51
C ILE A 168 13.93 14.27 7.37
N VAL A 169 13.64 15.50 7.78
CA VAL A 169 12.27 16.03 7.76
C VAL A 169 11.77 16.19 6.33
N ILE A 170 12.59 16.75 5.44
CA ILE A 170 12.23 16.95 4.03
C ILE A 170 12.06 15.60 3.33
N ASP A 171 12.95 14.65 3.56
CA ASP A 171 12.83 13.30 2.99
C ASP A 171 11.57 12.59 3.50
N THR A 172 11.26 12.75 4.80
CA THR A 172 10.02 12.22 5.40
C THR A 172 8.79 12.88 4.80
N PHE A 173 8.80 14.20 4.62
CA PHE A 173 7.72 14.95 3.99
C PHE A 173 7.47 14.43 2.56
N ILE A 174 8.51 14.35 1.74
CA ILE A 174 8.38 13.93 0.34
C ILE A 174 7.94 12.47 0.26
N SER A 175 8.53 11.59 1.08
CA SER A 175 8.10 10.20 1.17
C SER A 175 6.62 10.08 1.55
N THR A 176 6.14 10.94 2.45
CA THR A 176 4.74 10.97 2.88
C THR A 176 3.83 11.54 1.78
N VAL A 177 4.24 12.58 1.07
CA VAL A 177 3.52 13.14 -0.09
C VAL A 177 3.38 12.08 -1.20
N VAL A 178 4.47 11.39 -1.53
CA VAL A 178 4.43 10.30 -2.50
C VAL A 178 3.51 9.20 -1.98
N LYS A 179 3.65 8.79 -0.72
CA LYS A 179 2.76 7.80 -0.11
C LYS A 179 1.29 8.20 -0.27
N PHE A 180 0.87 9.40 0.14
CA PHE A 180 -0.52 9.85 -0.01
C PHE A 180 -0.97 9.92 -1.48
N SER A 181 -0.08 10.29 -2.40
CA SER A 181 -0.38 10.30 -3.85
C SER A 181 -0.70 8.91 -4.41
N PHE A 182 -0.30 7.84 -3.72
CA PHE A 182 -0.49 6.44 -4.13
C PHE A 182 -1.20 5.57 -3.07
N SER A 183 -1.68 6.15 -1.96
CA SER A 183 -2.32 5.42 -0.86
C SER A 183 -3.82 5.20 -1.10
N ASP A 184 -4.41 4.28 -0.34
CA ASP A 184 -5.80 3.78 -0.43
C ASP A 184 -6.07 2.68 -1.48
N ILE A 185 -5.17 1.71 -1.57
CA ILE A 185 -5.35 0.58 -2.48
C ILE A 185 -5.69 -0.66 -1.68
N LEU A 186 -6.95 -1.07 -1.81
CA LEU A 186 -7.45 -2.32 -1.26
C LEU A 186 -7.42 -3.40 -2.35
N PRO A 187 -6.61 -4.46 -2.22
CA PRO A 187 -6.69 -5.57 -3.15
C PRO A 187 -7.98 -6.36 -2.88
N LEU A 188 -8.72 -6.68 -3.94
CA LEU A 188 -9.89 -7.55 -3.85
C LEU A 188 -9.66 -8.81 -4.70
N PRO A 189 -9.02 -9.86 -4.13
CA PRO A 189 -8.77 -11.12 -4.83
C PRO A 189 -10.03 -11.73 -5.44
N ALA A 190 -9.86 -12.52 -6.50
CA ALA A 190 -10.98 -13.24 -7.13
C ALA A 190 -11.64 -14.21 -6.13
N GLU A 191 -10.84 -14.80 -5.26
CA GLU A 191 -11.22 -15.76 -4.22
C GLU A 191 -11.75 -15.09 -2.94
N ARG A 192 -11.99 -13.77 -2.94
CA ARG A 192 -12.40 -12.99 -1.74
C ARG A 192 -13.54 -13.62 -0.95
N ASN A 193 -14.54 -14.21 -1.61
CA ASN A 193 -15.68 -14.83 -0.93
C ASN A 193 -15.27 -16.07 -0.11
N ALA A 194 -14.29 -16.83 -0.60
CA ALA A 194 -13.74 -17.97 0.14
C ALA A 194 -12.93 -17.46 1.35
N PHE A 195 -12.13 -16.42 1.16
CA PHE A 195 -11.33 -15.83 2.24
C PHE A 195 -12.20 -15.20 3.33
N ILE A 196 -13.25 -14.45 2.98
CA ILE A 196 -14.20 -13.88 3.95
C ILE A 196 -14.80 -14.98 4.86
N ASN A 197 -15.04 -16.17 4.33
CA ASN A 197 -15.60 -17.28 5.13
C ASN A 197 -14.55 -18.05 5.96
N THR A 198 -13.27 -17.96 5.61
CA THR A 198 -12.20 -18.82 6.17
C THR A 198 -11.07 -18.06 6.87
N TYR A 199 -11.02 -16.73 6.77
CA TYR A 199 -9.90 -15.91 7.27
C TYR A 199 -9.66 -16.12 8.77
N LYS A 200 -10.70 -16.31 9.58
CA LYS A 200 -10.54 -16.60 11.02
C LYS A 200 -9.77 -17.89 11.28
N MET A 201 -9.99 -18.92 10.46
CA MET A 201 -9.24 -20.17 10.57
C MET A 201 -7.77 -19.94 10.19
N LEU A 202 -7.52 -19.15 9.14
CA LEU A 202 -6.18 -18.83 8.67
C LEU A 202 -5.42 -17.94 9.69
N ALA A 203 -6.07 -16.90 10.22
CA ALA A 203 -5.53 -16.00 11.23
C ALA A 203 -5.22 -16.74 12.54
N ASN A 204 -6.12 -17.61 13.01
CA ASN A 204 -5.86 -18.42 14.20
C ASN A 204 -4.67 -19.39 14.02
N ARG A 205 -4.50 -19.97 12.82
CA ARG A 205 -3.31 -20.78 12.50
C ARG A 205 -2.04 -19.94 12.56
N ARG A 206 -2.01 -18.77 11.90
CA ARG A 206 -0.89 -17.81 11.96
C ARG A 206 -0.55 -17.42 13.40
N TYR A 207 -1.56 -17.07 14.21
CA TYR A 207 -1.37 -16.70 15.62
C TYR A 207 -0.80 -17.85 16.46
N LYS A 208 -1.31 -19.07 16.28
CA LYS A 208 -0.82 -20.24 17.01
C LYS A 208 0.66 -20.49 16.72
N LEU A 209 1.07 -20.42 15.46
CA LEU A 209 2.46 -20.57 15.02
C LEU A 209 3.36 -19.47 15.61
N LEU A 210 2.93 -18.20 15.55
CA LEU A 210 3.69 -17.09 16.14
C LEU A 210 3.88 -17.26 17.66
N LYS A 211 2.84 -17.72 18.36
CA LYS A 211 2.88 -17.95 19.81
C LYS A 211 3.76 -19.14 20.18
N GLU A 212 3.74 -20.22 19.41
CA GLU A 212 4.63 -21.37 19.57
C GLU A 212 6.08 -20.93 19.36
N ASN A 213 6.37 -20.20 18.27
CA ASN A 213 7.69 -19.62 18.00
C ASN A 213 8.17 -18.69 19.12
N GLN A 214 7.32 -17.78 19.62
CA GLN A 214 7.66 -16.90 20.73
C GLN A 214 7.98 -17.67 22.02
N ARG A 215 7.20 -18.70 22.34
CA ARG A 215 7.46 -19.55 23.52
C ARG A 215 8.77 -20.29 23.39
N GLU A 216 9.07 -20.84 22.21
CA GLU A 216 10.33 -21.51 21.97
C GLU A 216 11.53 -20.56 22.00
N LEU A 217 11.40 -19.34 21.44
CA LEU A 217 12.40 -18.26 21.52
C LEU A 217 12.71 -17.87 22.97
N LEU A 218 11.70 -17.82 23.85
CA LEU A 218 11.90 -17.53 25.26
C LEU A 218 12.58 -18.67 26.02
N ILE A 219 12.36 -19.92 25.60
CA ILE A 219 12.96 -21.12 26.19
C ILE A 219 14.41 -21.30 25.69
N GLN A 220 14.69 -21.03 24.42
CA GLN A 220 16.00 -21.15 23.79
C GLN A 220 16.69 -19.78 23.72
N ARG A 221 17.49 -19.43 24.74
CA ARG A 221 18.29 -18.18 24.77
C ARG A 221 19.30 -18.02 23.61
N ARG A 222 19.48 -19.03 22.76
CA ARG A 222 20.17 -18.98 21.47
C ARG A 222 19.47 -19.94 20.52
N ILE A 223 18.86 -19.41 19.47
CA ILE A 223 18.38 -20.25 18.37
C ILE A 223 19.48 -20.33 17.31
N ASN A 224 19.84 -21.54 16.89
CA ASN A 224 20.67 -21.77 15.70
C ASN A 224 19.90 -21.34 14.44
N GLN A 225 20.56 -20.64 13.51
CA GLN A 225 19.95 -20.17 12.24
C GLN A 225 19.24 -21.29 11.47
N ASP A 226 19.77 -22.52 11.50
CA ASP A 226 19.16 -23.69 10.86
C ASP A 226 17.81 -24.09 11.46
N ARG A 227 17.62 -23.88 12.78
CA ARG A 227 16.37 -24.19 13.47
C ARG A 227 15.31 -23.10 13.23
N GLN A 228 15.72 -21.84 13.05
CA GLN A 228 14.81 -20.79 12.57
C GLN A 228 14.26 -21.12 11.18
N LEU A 229 15.11 -21.65 10.29
CA LEU A 229 14.71 -22.09 8.96
C LEU A 229 13.78 -23.31 8.99
N GLU A 230 13.93 -24.22 9.95
CA GLU A 230 12.98 -25.32 10.16
C GLU A 230 11.62 -24.84 10.68
N LEU A 231 11.58 -23.90 11.64
CA LEU A 231 10.33 -23.31 12.13
C LEU A 231 9.58 -22.52 11.04
N LEU A 232 10.30 -21.87 10.13
CA LEU A 232 9.73 -21.24 8.93
C LEU A 232 9.20 -22.27 7.92
N LYS A 233 9.75 -23.49 7.89
CA LYS A 233 9.22 -24.60 7.08
C LYS A 233 8.01 -25.26 7.74
N GLU A 234 7.99 -25.36 9.07
CA GLU A 234 6.87 -25.88 9.88
C GLU A 234 5.64 -24.96 9.87
N GLN A 235 5.80 -23.68 9.49
CA GLN A 235 4.68 -22.74 9.24
C GLN A 235 3.65 -23.26 8.21
N GLY A 236 4.00 -24.28 7.42
CA GLY A 236 3.06 -25.02 6.60
C GLY A 236 2.53 -24.21 5.42
N ASP A 237 3.26 -24.25 4.30
CA ASP A 237 2.89 -24.19 2.87
C ASP A 237 1.76 -23.29 2.33
N ILE A 238 1.03 -22.54 3.14
CA ILE A 238 0.03 -21.60 2.66
C ILE A 238 0.73 -20.27 2.38
N ARG A 239 1.50 -20.26 1.29
CA ARG A 239 2.11 -19.05 0.75
C ARG A 239 1.12 -18.42 -0.20
N TYR A 240 0.67 -17.22 0.14
CA TYR A 240 -0.18 -16.44 -0.74
C TYR A 240 0.62 -15.27 -1.32
N PRO A 241 0.37 -14.89 -2.58
CA PRO A 241 0.86 -13.61 -3.08
C PRO A 241 0.46 -12.49 -2.13
N GLN A 242 1.33 -11.49 -1.97
CA GLN A 242 1.13 -10.38 -1.03
C GLN A 242 -0.27 -9.73 -1.11
N PRO A 243 -0.90 -9.50 -2.28
CA PRO A 243 -2.26 -8.95 -2.35
C PRO A 243 -3.34 -9.77 -1.61
N VAL A 244 -3.15 -11.08 -1.50
CA VAL A 244 -4.06 -11.96 -0.76
C VAL A 244 -3.76 -11.88 0.73
N GLU A 245 -2.49 -11.78 1.13
CA GLU A 245 -2.09 -11.59 2.52
C GLU A 245 -2.63 -10.25 3.04
N ASP A 246 -2.42 -9.17 2.29
CA ASP A 246 -2.92 -7.84 2.60
C ASP A 246 -4.46 -7.81 2.71
N PHE A 247 -5.16 -8.59 1.87
CA PHE A 247 -6.62 -8.74 1.98
C PHE A 247 -7.04 -9.50 3.26
N LEU A 248 -6.31 -10.54 3.66
CA LEU A 248 -6.58 -11.27 4.90
C LEU A 248 -6.30 -10.40 6.14
N ASP A 249 -5.26 -9.58 6.08
CA ASP A 249 -4.91 -8.64 7.15
C ASP A 249 -6.01 -7.57 7.27
N PHE A 250 -6.47 -7.01 6.15
CA PHE A 250 -7.64 -6.11 6.12
C PHE A 250 -8.90 -6.72 6.76
N LEU A 251 -9.22 -7.99 6.47
CA LEU A 251 -10.35 -8.68 7.10
C LEU A 251 -10.19 -8.82 8.62
N THR A 252 -8.95 -9.00 9.08
CA THR A 252 -8.61 -9.11 10.50
C THR A 252 -8.72 -7.75 11.18
N ASP A 253 -8.23 -6.68 10.55
CA ASP A 253 -8.26 -5.32 11.09
C ASP A 253 -9.70 -4.81 11.29
N ILE A 254 -10.58 -5.06 10.32
CA ILE A 254 -12.02 -4.75 10.44
C ILE A 254 -12.65 -5.41 11.68
N GLU A 255 -12.24 -6.64 12.00
CA GLU A 255 -12.72 -7.36 13.18
C GLU A 255 -12.25 -6.77 14.49
N LEU A 256 -11.14 -6.04 14.48
CA LEU A 256 -10.56 -5.40 15.66
C LEU A 256 -11.00 -3.93 15.80
N GLU A 257 -11.46 -3.29 14.72
CA GLU A 257 -11.92 -1.90 14.76
C GLU A 257 -13.21 -1.73 15.57
N ASN A 258 -13.09 -1.06 16.72
CA ASN A 258 -14.20 -0.56 17.55
C ASN A 258 -14.70 0.82 17.06
N LYS A 259 -14.87 1.03 15.74
CA LYS A 259 -15.43 2.28 15.21
C LYS A 259 -16.98 2.19 15.16
N PRO A 260 -17.71 3.29 15.39
CA PRO A 260 -19.16 3.34 15.21
C PRO A 260 -19.56 2.92 13.79
N ASP A 261 -20.81 2.48 13.63
CA ASP A 261 -21.35 1.99 12.36
C ASP A 261 -21.09 3.00 11.22
N PRO A 262 -20.47 2.61 10.09
CA PRO A 262 -20.12 3.55 9.01
C PRO A 262 -21.35 3.93 8.17
N ILE A 263 -22.50 3.35 8.49
CA ILE A 263 -23.78 3.66 7.85
C ILE A 263 -24.21 5.04 8.36
N ALA A 264 -23.68 6.07 7.72
CA ALA A 264 -24.16 7.43 7.87
C ALA A 264 -25.68 7.43 7.65
N LYS A 265 -26.43 8.11 8.54
CA LYS A 265 -27.89 8.29 8.39
C LYS A 265 -28.25 8.90 7.02
N ASN A 266 -27.33 9.68 6.45
CA ASN A 266 -27.40 10.20 5.09
C ASN A 266 -26.44 9.45 4.17
N LYS A 267 -26.99 8.60 3.31
CA LYS A 267 -26.20 7.88 2.31
C LYS A 267 -25.67 8.83 1.24
N ASN A 268 -24.38 8.76 0.95
CA ASN A 268 -23.80 9.45 -0.20
C ASN A 268 -24.20 8.76 -1.53
N ASP A 269 -23.88 9.38 -2.67
CA ASP A 269 -24.33 8.87 -3.97
C ASP A 269 -23.71 7.51 -4.33
N PHE A 270 -22.48 7.23 -3.87
CA PHE A 270 -21.86 5.92 -4.02
C PHE A 270 -22.58 4.83 -3.21
N GLN A 271 -23.03 5.14 -1.99
CA GLN A 271 -23.81 4.23 -1.15
C GLN A 271 -25.19 3.97 -1.75
N LYS A 272 -25.82 4.98 -2.36
CA LYS A 272 -27.09 4.80 -3.11
C LYS A 272 -26.89 3.92 -4.34
N LEU A 273 -25.81 4.12 -5.09
CA LEU A 273 -25.47 3.28 -6.23
C LEU A 273 -25.20 1.84 -5.80
N ALA A 274 -24.48 1.64 -4.69
CA ALA A 274 -24.25 0.31 -4.12
C ALA A 274 -25.58 -0.39 -3.77
N ASP A 275 -26.54 0.31 -3.14
CA ASP A 275 -27.88 -0.24 -2.86
C ASP A 275 -28.60 -0.68 -4.15
N GLN A 276 -28.46 0.08 -5.24
CA GLN A 276 -29.05 -0.28 -6.53
C GLN A 276 -28.40 -1.54 -7.11
N ILE A 277 -27.07 -1.62 -7.07
CA ILE A 277 -26.32 -2.81 -7.51
C ILE A 277 -26.73 -4.04 -6.68
N GLU A 278 -26.84 -3.91 -5.36
CA GLU A 278 -27.31 -4.99 -4.48
C GLU A 278 -28.70 -5.49 -4.88
N LYS A 279 -29.63 -4.55 -5.07
CA LYS A 279 -31.04 -4.87 -5.35
C LYS A 279 -31.22 -5.50 -6.73
N TYR A 280 -30.62 -4.90 -7.77
CA TYR A 280 -30.92 -5.24 -9.16
C TYR A 280 -29.92 -6.22 -9.78
N ILE A 281 -28.66 -6.22 -9.36
CA ILE A 281 -27.61 -7.08 -9.93
C ILE A 281 -27.35 -8.28 -9.02
N GLN A 282 -27.24 -8.07 -7.70
CA GLN A 282 -26.91 -9.14 -6.76
C GLN A 282 -28.14 -9.88 -6.22
N ASN A 283 -29.36 -9.54 -6.67
CA ASN A 283 -30.62 -10.14 -6.22
C ASN A 283 -30.79 -10.13 -4.68
N ASN A 284 -30.39 -9.03 -4.04
CA ASN A 284 -30.36 -8.86 -2.58
C ASN A 284 -29.44 -9.83 -1.83
N ASN A 285 -28.50 -10.50 -2.51
CA ASN A 285 -27.33 -11.02 -1.81
C ASN A 285 -26.52 -9.83 -1.29
N LYS A 286 -26.05 -9.92 -0.05
CA LYS A 286 -25.40 -8.79 0.63
C LYS A 286 -24.13 -9.23 1.31
N THR A 287 -23.15 -8.35 1.28
CA THR A 287 -22.00 -8.40 2.16
C THR A 287 -22.26 -7.40 3.28
N ILE A 288 -22.50 -7.88 4.50
CA ILE A 288 -22.88 -7.04 5.65
C ILE A 288 -21.79 -7.02 6.70
N PHE A 289 -21.65 -5.89 7.39
CA PHE A 289 -20.93 -5.84 8.66
C PHE A 289 -21.85 -6.39 9.76
N LYS A 290 -21.32 -7.30 10.57
CA LYS A 290 -22.01 -7.82 11.74
C LYS A 290 -21.16 -7.58 12.98
N ASN A 291 -21.75 -7.02 14.03
CA ASN A 291 -21.05 -6.85 15.30
C ASN A 291 -20.65 -8.22 15.86
N THR A 292 -19.40 -8.32 16.31
CA THR A 292 -18.87 -9.49 16.99
C THR A 292 -19.13 -9.38 18.50
N LYS A 293 -18.98 -10.50 19.22
CA LYS A 293 -19.14 -10.53 20.68
C LYS A 293 -18.08 -9.71 21.43
N PHE A 294 -16.99 -9.33 20.76
CA PHE A 294 -15.83 -8.67 21.37
C PHE A 294 -15.75 -7.17 21.05
N GLY A 295 -16.79 -6.59 20.47
CA GLY A 295 -16.89 -5.15 20.22
C GLY A 295 -16.56 -4.70 18.79
N GLY A 296 -15.83 -5.51 18.02
CA GLY A 296 -15.52 -5.21 16.62
C GLY A 296 -16.53 -5.76 15.61
N ARG A 297 -16.19 -5.81 14.31
CA ARG A 297 -17.14 -6.12 13.23
C ARG A 297 -16.62 -7.21 12.28
N GLU A 298 -17.45 -8.14 11.84
CA GLU A 298 -17.07 -9.12 10.83
C GLU A 298 -17.80 -8.88 9.52
N ILE A 299 -17.13 -9.10 8.39
CA ILE A 299 -17.77 -9.15 7.08
C ILE A 299 -18.46 -10.52 6.93
N LYS A 300 -19.76 -10.51 6.58
CA LYS A 300 -20.52 -11.73 6.29
C LYS A 300 -21.23 -11.65 4.96
N VAL A 301 -21.15 -12.74 4.20
CA VAL A 301 -21.93 -12.93 2.98
C VAL A 301 -23.29 -13.51 3.36
N SER A 302 -24.36 -12.74 3.13
CA SER A 302 -25.74 -13.17 3.23
C SER A 302 -26.25 -13.50 1.83
N VAL A 303 -26.66 -14.76 1.63
CA VAL A 303 -27.28 -15.22 0.40
C VAL A 303 -28.77 -15.36 0.65
N LYS A 304 -29.60 -14.75 -0.20
CA LYS A 304 -31.04 -14.94 -0.13
C LYS A 304 -31.34 -16.42 -0.40
N ARG A 305 -31.88 -17.12 0.59
CA ARG A 305 -32.41 -18.49 0.37
C ARG A 305 -33.58 -18.38 -0.60
N SER A 306 -33.45 -19.06 -1.73
CA SER A 306 -34.51 -19.28 -2.71
C SER A 306 -35.68 -20.01 -2.09
#